data_AF-A0A9Q3W5E5-F1
#
_entry.id   AF-A0A9Q3W5E5-F1
#
_cell.length_a   1.000
_cell.length_b   1.000
_cell.length_c   1.000
_cell.angle_alpha   90.00
_cell.angle_beta   90.00
_cell.angle_gamma   90.00
#
_symmetry.space_group_name_H-M   'P 1'
#
loop_
_entity.id
_entity.type
_entity.pdbx_description
1 polymer ?
#
loop_
_entity_poly.entity_id
_entity_poly.type
_entity_poly.pdbx_seq_one_letter_code
_entity_poly.pdbx_strand_id
1 'polypeptide(L)'
;MSEYRIYPHNIISMTPAGYWGARFDGAEEIVPLVCWALIEAEGETKIKGMVAGEHQQVLPCDCFNEFLCYEPAKQNIDTRA
;
A
#
# COMPACT_ATOMS: atom_id res chain seq x y z
N MET A 1 23.92 -0.53 -9.10
CA MET A 1 22.72 -1.38 -9.28
C MET A 1 21.84 -1.12 -8.08
N SER A 2 20.62 -0.63 -8.26
CA SER A 2 19.67 -0.51 -7.14
C SER A 2 19.20 -1.92 -6.76
N GLU A 3 19.33 -2.26 -5.48
CA GLU A 3 18.94 -3.58 -4.96
C GLU A 3 17.42 -3.64 -4.87
N TYR A 4 16.83 -4.71 -5.40
CA TYR A 4 15.41 -4.98 -5.24
C TYR A 4 15.15 -5.35 -3.78
N ARG A 5 14.18 -4.71 -3.13
CA ARG A 5 13.76 -5.09 -1.77
C ARG A 5 12.69 -6.15 -1.88
N ILE A 6 13.03 -7.38 -1.51
CA ILE A 6 12.06 -8.46 -1.37
C ILE A 6 11.38 -8.29 -0.02
N TYR A 7 10.06 -8.22 -0.01
CA TYR A 7 9.30 -8.21 1.23
C TYR A 7 9.46 -9.57 1.95
N PRO A 8 9.93 -9.61 3.21
CA PRO A 8 10.38 -10.85 3.83
C PRO A 8 9.24 -11.74 4.38
N HIS A 9 7.99 -11.28 4.32
CA HIS A 9 6.85 -11.97 4.91
C HIS A 9 5.99 -12.68 3.86
N ASN A 10 5.40 -13.81 4.25
CA ASN A 10 4.55 -14.60 3.36
C ASN A 10 3.19 -13.92 3.15
N ILE A 11 2.79 -13.76 1.89
CA ILE A 11 1.46 -13.24 1.53
C ILE A 11 0.50 -14.42 1.43
N ILE A 12 -0.50 -14.45 2.31
CA ILE A 12 -1.53 -15.50 2.35
C ILE A 12 -2.61 -15.21 1.30
N SER A 13 -3.07 -13.96 1.22
CA SER A 13 -4.09 -13.55 0.28
C SER A 13 -4.01 -12.05 -0.04
N MET A 14 -4.63 -11.67 -1.14
CA MET A 14 -4.70 -10.29 -1.60
C MET A 14 -6.14 -9.96 -1.97
N THR A 15 -6.58 -8.75 -1.62
CA THR A 15 -7.89 -8.22 -2.01
C THR A 15 -7.73 -6.83 -2.63
N PRO A 16 -8.62 -6.43 -3.56
CA PRO A 16 -8.58 -5.10 -4.14
C PRO A 16 -8.61 -4.01 -3.07
N ALA A 17 -7.87 -2.93 -3.29
CA ALA A 17 -7.79 -1.80 -2.36
C ALA A 17 -9.15 -1.10 -2.13
N GLY A 18 -10.04 -1.14 -3.12
CA GLY A 18 -11.24 -0.30 -3.16
C GLY A 18 -10.84 1.18 -3.30
N TYR A 19 -11.55 2.06 -2.58
CA TYR A 19 -11.28 3.50 -2.58
C TYR A 19 -10.42 3.90 -1.36
N TRP A 20 -9.34 3.17 -1.13
CA TRP A 20 -8.40 3.45 -0.04
C TRP A 20 -7.04 3.86 -0.58
N GLY A 21 -6.40 4.75 0.16
CA GLY A 21 -5.04 5.19 -0.07
C GLY A 21 -4.27 5.24 1.25
N ALA A 22 -3.00 5.62 1.14
CA ALA A 22 -2.12 5.86 2.25
C ALA A 22 -1.60 7.30 2.21
N ARG A 23 -1.57 7.93 3.38
CA ARG A 23 -0.97 9.24 3.59
C ARG A 23 0.48 9.05 4.04
N PHE A 24 1.37 9.79 3.41
CA PHE A 24 2.78 9.84 3.76
C PHE A 24 3.16 11.27 4.11
N ASP A 25 4.04 11.45 5.09
CA ASP A 25 4.64 12.73 5.42
C ASP A 25 5.47 13.23 4.22
N GLY A 26 5.30 14.50 3.89
CA GLY A 26 5.91 15.11 2.69
C GLY A 26 5.23 14.80 1.35
N ALA A 27 4.20 13.94 1.30
CA ALA A 27 3.39 13.76 0.09
C ALA A 27 2.21 14.76 0.05
N GLU A 28 2.05 15.48 -1.06
CA GLU A 28 0.95 16.44 -1.24
C GLU A 28 -0.41 15.75 -1.40
N GLU A 29 -0.41 14.54 -1.96
CA GLU A 29 -1.60 13.77 -2.29
C GLU A 29 -1.63 12.41 -1.59
N ILE A 30 -2.84 11.84 -1.53
CA ILE A 30 -3.06 10.49 -1.05
C ILE A 30 -2.50 9.52 -2.08
N VAL A 31 -1.59 8.64 -1.67
CA VAL A 31 -1.05 7.62 -2.56
C VAL A 31 -2.05 6.47 -2.63
N PRO A 32 -2.57 6.11 -3.82
CA PRO A 32 -3.56 5.05 -3.94
C PRO A 32 -2.94 3.69 -3.59
N LEU A 33 -3.70 2.87 -2.85
CA LEU A 33 -3.29 1.50 -2.59
C LEU A 33 -3.45 0.65 -3.86
N VAL A 34 -2.50 -0.25 -4.06
CA VAL A 34 -2.58 -1.31 -5.08
C VAL A 34 -3.54 -2.41 -4.59
N CYS A 35 -3.40 -2.83 -3.33
CA CYS A 35 -4.22 -3.87 -2.72
C CYS A 35 -4.10 -3.87 -1.19
N TRP A 36 -4.94 -4.67 -0.55
CA TRP A 36 -4.74 -5.14 0.81
C TRP A 36 -4.16 -6.55 0.78
N ALA A 37 -3.07 -6.78 1.50
CA ALA A 37 -2.45 -8.09 1.65
C ALA A 37 -2.68 -8.62 3.07
N LEU A 38 -3.15 -9.87 3.17
CA LEU A 38 -3.11 -10.65 4.39
C LEU A 38 -1.78 -11.37 4.44
N ILE A 39 -1.00 -11.16 5.50
CA ILE A 39 0.36 -11.68 5.61
C ILE A 39 0.53 -12.48 6.91
N GLU A 40 1.51 -13.37 6.91
CA GLU A 40 2.02 -14.01 8.13
C GLU A 40 3.35 -13.37 8.54
N ALA A 41 3.37 -12.76 9.72
CA ALA A 41 4.55 -12.12 10.28
C ALA A 41 4.60 -12.37 11.78
N GLU A 42 5.76 -12.83 12.28
CA GLU A 42 6.01 -13.06 13.71
C GLU A 42 5.03 -14.06 14.35
N GLY A 43 4.54 -15.04 13.56
CA GLY A 43 3.57 -16.04 14.03
C GLY A 43 2.12 -15.54 14.10
N GLU A 44 1.87 -14.32 13.61
CA GLU A 44 0.54 -13.72 13.57
C GLU A 44 0.12 -13.38 12.13
N THR A 45 -1.19 -13.32 11.92
CA THR A 45 -1.75 -12.81 10.67
C THR A 45 -2.00 -11.30 10.78
N LYS A 46 -1.47 -10.52 9.83
CA LYS A 46 -1.61 -9.05 9.76
C LYS A 46 -2.17 -8.62 8.41
N ILE A 47 -2.89 -7.50 8.38
CA ILE A 47 -3.34 -6.86 7.13
C ILE A 47 -2.43 -5.67 6.83
N LYS A 48 -1.95 -5.58 5.59
CA LYS A 48 -1.09 -4.48 5.12
C LYS A 48 -1.68 -3.85 3.86
N GLY A 49 -1.71 -2.52 3.83
CA GLY A 49 -1.95 -1.78 2.59
C GLY A 49 -0.68 -1.78 1.76
N MET A 50 -0.79 -2.08 0.48
CA MET A 50 0.34 -2.15 -0.44
C MET A 50 0.31 -0.96 -1.40
N VAL A 51 1.45 -0.32 -1.63
CA VAL A 51 1.62 0.81 -2.57
C VAL A 51 2.69 0.49 -3.60
N ALA A 52 2.63 1.17 -4.74
CA ALA A 52 3.70 1.16 -5.72
C ALA A 52 4.84 2.07 -5.25
N GLY A 53 6.03 1.51 -5.03
CA GLY A 53 7.26 2.22 -4.74
C GLY A 53 8.14 2.40 -5.97
N GLU A 54 9.39 2.78 -5.73
CA GLU A 54 10.40 2.91 -6.79
C GLU A 54 10.60 1.60 -7.56
N HIS A 55 11.04 1.71 -8.81
CA HIS A 55 11.26 0.57 -9.70
C HIS A 55 10.03 -0.34 -9.86
N GLN A 56 8.81 0.21 -9.71
CA GLN A 56 7.53 -0.50 -9.84
C GLN A 56 7.35 -1.66 -8.84
N GLN A 57 8.05 -1.61 -7.70
CA GLN A 57 7.86 -2.60 -6.63
C GLN A 57 6.57 -2.34 -5.88
N VAL A 58 5.88 -3.40 -5.46
CA VAL A 58 4.69 -3.29 -4.60
C VAL A 58 5.12 -3.65 -3.18
N LEU A 59 5.09 -2.67 -2.29
CA LEU A 59 5.57 -2.79 -0.91
C LEU A 59 4.49 -2.36 0.09
N PRO A 60 4.51 -2.88 1.33
CA PRO A 60 3.64 -2.39 2.37
C PRO A 60 3.91 -0.92 2.70
N CYS A 61 2.86 -0.20 3.05
CA CYS A 61 2.97 1.22 3.39
C CYS A 61 3.88 1.47 4.59
N ASP A 62 3.87 0.59 5.59
CA ASP A 62 4.69 0.72 6.80
C ASP A 62 6.17 0.34 6.62
N CYS A 63 6.58 -0.06 5.40
CA CYS A 63 8.00 -0.12 5.04
C CYS A 63 8.62 1.26 4.75
N PHE A 64 7.79 2.30 4.61
CA PHE A 64 8.21 3.67 4.39
C PHE A 64 8.08 4.44 5.71
N ASN A 65 9.16 5.10 6.14
CA ASN A 65 9.21 5.79 7.43
C ASN A 65 8.22 6.96 7.50
N GLU A 66 7.83 7.48 6.34
CA GLU A 66 6.93 8.59 6.15
C GLU A 66 5.46 8.16 6.26
N PHE A 67 5.16 6.86 6.35
CA PHE A 67 3.77 6.41 6.43
C PHE A 67 3.07 6.89 7.69
N LEU A 68 1.91 7.55 7.51
CA LEU A 68 1.12 8.10 8.60
C LEU A 68 -0.12 7.25 8.88
N CYS A 69 -0.97 7.06 7.88
CA CYS A 69 -2.22 6.32 8.04
C CYS A 69 -2.84 5.90 6.70
N TYR A 70 -3.80 4.99 6.79
CA TYR A 70 -4.72 4.68 5.69
C TYR A 70 -5.93 5.60 5.75
N GLU A 71 -6.41 6.04 4.60
CA GLU A 71 -7.63 6.85 4.51
C GLU A 71 -8.37 6.62 3.18
N PRO A 72 -9.68 6.93 3.11
CA PRO A 72 -10.41 6.86 1.86
C PRO A 72 -9.83 7.82 0.81
N ALA A 73 -9.48 7.29 -0.36
CA ALA A 73 -9.08 8.10 -1.51
C ALA A 73 -10.32 8.73 -2.15
N LYS A 74 -10.24 10.00 -2.55
CA LYS A 74 -11.33 10.67 -3.26
C LYS A 74 -11.60 9.91 -4.57
N GLN A 75 -12.86 9.52 -4.80
CA GLN A 75 -13.28 9.10 -6.12
C GLN A 75 -13.18 10.30 -7.07
N ASN A 76 -12.35 10.21 -8.10
CA ASN A 76 -12.64 10.95 -9.33
C ASN A 76 -13.85 10.27 -9.96
N ILE A 77 -15.04 10.65 -9.49
CA ILE A 77 -16.29 10.31 -10.16
C ILE A 77 -16.25 11.14 -11.45
N ASP A 78 -15.87 10.53 -12.56
CA ASP A 78 -16.02 11.16 -13.87
C ASP A 78 -17.53 11.28 -14.13
N THR A 79 -18.10 12.45 -13.88
CA THR A 79 -19.55 12.72 -13.97
C THR A 79 -20.03 12.89 -15.42
N ARG A 80 -19.27 12.40 -16.40
CA ARG A 80 -19.63 12.43 -17.81
C ARG A 80 -20.44 11.17 -18.17
N ALA A 81 -21.71 11.18 -17.79
CA ALA A 81 -22.75 10.30 -18.32
C ALA A 81 -23.74 11.11 -19.16
#